data_AF-A0A9E3X276-F1
#
_entry.id   AF-A0A9E3X276-F1
#
_cell.length_a   1.000
_cell.length_b   1.000
_cell.length_c   1.000
_cell.angle_alpha   90.00
_cell.angle_beta   90.00
_cell.angle_gamma   90.00
#
_symmetry.space_group_name_H-M   'P 1'
#
loop_
_entity.id
_entity.type
_entity.pdbx_description
1 polymer ?
#
loop_
_entity_poly.entity_id
_entity_poly.type
_entity_poly.pdbx_seq_one_letter_code
_entity_poly.pdbx_strand_id
1 'polypeptide(L)'
;MSNAQPVYLTPEGLQKVKDELEYLTTTRRKEVAKMIGEAIAEGDLKENAGYDEAKNAQGFLEGRIRELEAMLKRAQVIENDHVDKDTAALGRTVVVCEVGTDFEETYMIVGAVQAD
;
A
#
# COMPACT_ATOMS: atom_id res chain seq x y z
N MET A 1 -25.70 -3.22 7.73
CA MET A 1 -24.60 -3.61 6.83
C MET A 1 -23.62 -2.46 6.84
N SER A 2 -22.36 -2.70 7.21
CA SER A 2 -21.35 -1.64 7.30
C SER A 2 -21.10 -1.07 5.90
N ASN A 3 -21.43 0.21 5.71
CA ASN A 3 -21.01 1.00 4.56
C ASN A 3 -19.48 1.14 4.60
N ALA A 4 -18.77 0.16 4.08
CA ALA A 4 -17.35 0.32 3.82
C ALA A 4 -17.23 1.18 2.55
N GLN A 5 -16.76 2.42 2.71
CA GLN A 5 -16.54 3.35 1.61
C GLN A 5 -15.60 2.72 0.56
N PRO A 6 -15.87 2.91 -0.75
CA PRO A 6 -15.00 2.42 -1.80
C PRO A 6 -13.62 3.09 -1.70
N VAL A 7 -12.58 2.34 -2.03
CA VAL A 7 -11.22 2.86 -2.13
C VAL A 7 -10.97 3.18 -3.60
N TYR A 8 -10.84 4.45 -3.93
CA TYR A 8 -10.54 4.86 -5.30
C TYR A 8 -9.04 4.76 -5.55
N LEU A 9 -8.66 4.04 -6.60
CA LEU A 9 -7.28 3.87 -7.03
C LEU A 9 -7.14 4.24 -8.50
N THR A 10 -5.99 4.83 -8.85
CA THR A 10 -5.57 4.89 -10.26
C THR A 10 -5.13 3.51 -10.74
N PRO A 11 -5.07 3.23 -12.06
CA PRO A 11 -4.53 1.98 -12.59
C PRO A 11 -3.12 1.65 -12.05
N GLU A 12 -2.25 2.65 -11.95
CA GLU A 12 -0.89 2.52 -11.42
C GLU A 12 -0.93 2.21 -9.91
N GLY A 13 -1.82 2.87 -9.18
CA GLY A 13 -2.05 2.61 -7.76
C GLY A 13 -2.50 1.18 -7.49
N LEU A 14 -3.46 0.70 -8.28
CA LEU A 14 -3.91 -0.68 -8.20
C LEU A 14 -2.77 -1.66 -8.47
N GLN A 15 -1.95 -1.39 -9.49
CA GLN A 15 -0.81 -2.26 -9.82
C GLN A 15 0.20 -2.29 -8.68
N LYS A 16 0.56 -1.15 -8.10
CA LYS A 16 1.47 -1.09 -6.93
C LYS A 16 0.96 -1.92 -5.75
N VAL A 17 -0.34 -1.83 -5.43
CA VAL A 17 -0.96 -2.61 -4.36
C VAL A 17 -0.90 -4.12 -4.65
N LYS A 18 -1.12 -4.53 -5.90
CA LYS A 18 -1.00 -5.93 -6.32
C LYS A 18 0.44 -6.44 -6.25
N ASP A 19 1.39 -5.66 -6.74
CA ASP A 19 2.81 -6.01 -6.74
C ASP A 19 3.33 -6.16 -5.30
N GLU A 20 2.95 -5.23 -4.41
CA GLU A 20 3.28 -5.30 -2.98
C GLU A 20 2.69 -6.58 -2.36
N LEU A 21 1.40 -6.85 -2.60
CA LEU A 21 0.74 -8.04 -2.08
C LEU A 21 1.39 -9.34 -2.58
N GLU A 22 1.74 -9.41 -3.86
CA GLU A 22 2.42 -10.56 -4.45
C GLU A 22 3.78 -10.78 -3.80
N TYR A 23 4.59 -9.73 -3.66
CA TYR A 23 5.89 -9.82 -3.01
C TYR A 23 5.77 -10.28 -1.55
N LEU A 24 4.82 -9.71 -0.80
CA LEU A 24 4.60 -10.05 0.60
C LEU A 24 4.18 -11.51 0.77
N THR A 25 3.27 -12.00 -0.08
CA THR A 25 2.71 -13.36 0.02
C THR A 25 3.63 -14.45 -0.51
N THR A 26 4.47 -14.16 -1.50
CA THR A 26 5.31 -15.16 -2.18
C THR A 26 6.75 -15.19 -1.66
N THR A 27 7.33 -14.03 -1.36
CA THR A 27 8.75 -13.87 -1.04
C THR A 27 8.92 -13.62 0.44
N ARG A 28 8.39 -12.50 0.95
CA ARG A 28 8.61 -12.09 2.34
C ARG A 28 8.03 -13.09 3.35
N ARG A 29 6.87 -13.67 3.07
CA ARG A 29 6.28 -14.70 3.95
C ARG A 29 7.19 -15.92 4.09
N LYS A 30 7.92 -16.33 3.03
CA LYS A 30 8.90 -17.43 3.09
C LYS A 30 10.14 -17.04 3.88
N GLU A 31 10.64 -15.82 3.70
CA GLU A 31 11.77 -15.30 4.47
C GLU A 31 11.46 -15.27 5.97
N VAL A 32 10.27 -14.77 6.34
CA VAL A 32 9.82 -14.76 7.74
C VAL A 32 9.67 -16.17 8.29
N ALA A 33 9.10 -17.10 7.53
CA ALA A 33 9.02 -18.49 7.93
C ALA A 33 10.41 -19.12 8.16
N LYS A 34 11.39 -18.78 7.32
CA LYS A 34 12.78 -19.21 7.49
C LYS A 34 13.41 -18.63 8.75
N MET A 35 13.25 -17.33 9.02
CA MET A 35 13.76 -16.68 10.24
C MET A 35 13.19 -17.34 11.51
N ILE A 36 11.89 -17.65 11.52
CA ILE A 36 11.26 -18.38 12.63
C ILE A 36 11.89 -19.77 12.78
N GLY A 37 12.09 -20.49 11.68
CA GLY A 37 12.70 -21.82 11.70
C GLY A 37 14.14 -21.81 12.23
N GLU A 38 14.93 -20.82 11.84
CA GLU A 38 16.31 -20.62 12.33
C GLU A 38 16.32 -20.30 13.83
N ALA A 39 15.46 -19.40 14.30
CA ALA A 39 15.34 -19.08 15.72
C ALA A 39 14.86 -20.28 16.57
N ILE A 40 14.01 -21.15 16.02
CA ILE A 40 13.61 -22.40 16.69
C ILE A 40 14.78 -23.38 16.79
N ALA A 41 15.61 -23.48 15.76
CA ALA A 41 16.75 -24.39 15.73
C ALA A 41 17.84 -24.03 16.75
N GLU A 42 17.92 -22.77 17.18
CA GLU A 42 18.86 -22.30 18.21
C GLU A 42 18.53 -22.80 19.63
N GLY A 43 17.35 -23.41 19.85
CA GLY A 43 17.09 -24.32 20.97
C GLY A 43 16.71 -23.69 22.31
N ASP A 44 17.20 -22.49 22.67
CA ASP A 44 16.79 -21.79 23.90
C ASP A 44 15.76 -20.68 23.62
N LEU A 45 14.52 -21.08 23.38
CA LEU A 45 13.42 -20.19 23.01
C LEU A 45 13.01 -19.19 24.11
N LYS A 46 13.43 -19.39 25.37
CA LYS A 46 13.02 -18.55 26.50
C LYS A 46 13.76 -17.22 26.57
N GLU A 47 14.94 -17.12 25.97
CA GLU A 47 15.74 -15.90 25.85
C GLU A 47 16.01 -15.50 24.38
N ASN A 48 15.37 -16.19 23.41
CA ASN A 48 15.63 -15.96 22.00
C ASN A 48 14.93 -14.70 21.50
N ALA A 49 15.62 -13.56 21.61
CA ALA A 49 15.20 -12.29 21.05
C ALA A 49 14.92 -12.37 19.53
N GLY A 50 15.62 -13.25 18.81
CA GLY A 50 15.38 -13.52 17.39
C GLY A 50 14.05 -14.22 17.11
N TYR A 51 13.58 -15.09 18.02
CA TYR A 51 12.25 -15.70 17.89
C TYR A 51 11.14 -14.66 18.07
N ASP A 52 11.24 -13.82 19.10
CA ASP A 52 10.27 -12.75 19.34
C ASP A 52 10.25 -11.74 18.20
N GLU A 53 11.41 -11.34 17.68
CA GLU A 53 11.54 -10.48 16.51
C GLU A 53 10.91 -11.11 15.27
N ALA A 54 11.18 -12.39 15.00
CA ALA A 54 10.62 -13.10 13.85
C ALA A 54 9.09 -13.24 13.95
N LYS A 55 8.55 -13.44 15.16
CA LYS A 55 7.10 -13.48 15.42
C LYS A 55 6.45 -12.10 15.24
N ASN A 56 7.11 -11.03 15.67
CA ASN A 56 6.65 -9.67 15.43
C ASN A 56 6.64 -9.36 13.92
N ALA A 57 7.72 -9.68 13.20
CA ALA A 57 7.81 -9.52 11.76
C ALA A 57 6.68 -10.29 11.03
N GLN A 58 6.37 -11.51 11.47
CA GLN A 58 5.20 -12.25 10.98
C GLN A 58 3.89 -11.50 11.23
N GLY A 59 3.69 -10.97 12.43
CA GLY A 59 2.49 -10.20 12.78
C GLY A 59 2.29 -8.97 11.88
N PHE A 60 3.35 -8.18 11.70
CA PHE A 60 3.31 -7.01 10.81
C PHE A 60 3.06 -7.39 9.36
N LEU A 61 3.74 -8.43 8.86
CA LEU A 61 3.57 -8.92 7.50
C LEU A 61 2.13 -9.36 7.23
N GLU A 62 1.55 -10.18 8.10
CA GLU A 62 0.17 -10.65 7.93
C GLU A 62 -0.85 -9.52 8.14
N GLY A 63 -0.55 -8.56 9.00
CA GLY A 63 -1.33 -7.33 9.14
C GLY A 63 -1.40 -6.54 7.84
N ARG A 64 -0.24 -6.31 7.21
CA ARG A 64 -0.14 -5.58 5.94
C ARG A 64 -0.82 -6.32 4.79
N ILE A 65 -0.64 -7.63 4.69
CA ILE A 65 -1.32 -8.45 3.68
C ILE A 65 -2.84 -8.30 3.80
N ARG A 66 -3.38 -8.40 5.02
CA ARG A 66 -4.82 -8.24 5.25
C ARG A 66 -5.33 -6.86 4.87
N GLU A 67 -4.53 -5.82 5.15
CA GLU A 67 -4.86 -4.44 4.76
C GLU A 67 -4.94 -4.31 3.24
N LEU A 68 -3.92 -4.78 2.51
CA LEU A 68 -3.86 -4.74 1.04
C LEU A 68 -5.00 -5.55 0.41
N GLU A 69 -5.27 -6.76 0.90
CA GLU A 69 -6.41 -7.58 0.46
C GLU A 69 -7.74 -6.86 0.68
N ALA A 70 -7.92 -6.24 1.86
CA ALA A 70 -9.12 -5.49 2.17
C ALA A 70 -9.25 -4.23 1.31
N MET A 71 -8.14 -3.61 0.92
CA MET A 71 -8.10 -2.47 0.01
C MET A 71 -8.51 -2.90 -1.40
N LEU A 72 -7.89 -3.95 -1.94
CA LEU A 72 -8.22 -4.51 -3.26
C LEU A 72 -9.68 -4.95 -3.37
N LYS A 73 -10.23 -5.54 -2.31
CA LYS A 73 -11.64 -5.94 -2.26
C LYS A 73 -12.62 -4.77 -2.40
N ARG A 74 -12.20 -3.57 -2.01
CA ARG A 74 -12.98 -2.33 -2.06
C ARG A 74 -12.53 -1.38 -3.16
N ALA A 75 -11.53 -1.78 -3.95
CA ALA A 75 -10.92 -0.92 -4.94
C ALA A 75 -11.89 -0.65 -6.10
N GLN A 76 -12.06 0.62 -6.43
CA GLN A 76 -12.67 1.07 -7.67
C GLN A 76 -11.61 1.81 -8.47
N VAL A 77 -11.32 1.30 -9.67
CA VAL A 77 -10.36 1.93 -10.58
C VAL A 77 -11.03 3.12 -11.24
N ILE A 78 -10.39 4.28 -11.18
CA ILE A 78 -10.83 5.47 -11.91
C ILE A 78 -9.86 5.71 -13.06
N GLU A 79 -10.37 5.56 -14.28
CA GLU A 79 -9.70 5.95 -15.52
C GLU A 79 -10.29 7.28 -15.98
N ASN A 80 -9.43 8.28 -16.20
CA ASN A 80 -9.88 9.63 -16.57
C ASN A 80 -9.68 9.93 -18.05
N ASP A 81 -9.59 8.91 -18.88
CA ASP A 81 -9.33 9.04 -20.31
C ASP A 81 -10.45 9.79 -21.05
N HIS A 82 -11.63 9.89 -20.42
CA HIS A 82 -12.82 10.57 -20.94
C HIS A 82 -13.17 11.89 -20.25
N VAL A 83 -12.34 12.38 -19.32
CA VAL A 83 -12.55 13.66 -18.64
C VAL A 83 -11.83 14.77 -19.42
N ASP A 84 -12.50 15.90 -19.66
CA ASP A 84 -11.92 17.05 -20.34
C ASP A 84 -10.57 17.45 -19.72
N LYS A 85 -9.61 17.86 -20.55
CA LYS A 85 -8.24 18.18 -20.11
C LYS A 85 -8.18 19.31 -19.10
N ASP A 86 -9.15 20.22 -19.15
CA ASP A 86 -9.24 21.39 -18.27
C ASP A 86 -10.02 21.12 -16.98
N THR A 87 -10.39 19.86 -16.71
CA THR A 87 -11.09 19.46 -15.48
C THR A 87 -10.13 18.79 -14.50
N ALA A 88 -10.06 19.33 -13.29
CA ALA A 88 -9.38 18.71 -12.16
C ALA A 88 -10.12 17.43 -11.72
N ALA A 89 -9.49 16.27 -11.87
CA ALA A 89 -10.06 14.97 -11.56
C ALA A 89 -9.01 14.03 -10.95
N LEU A 90 -9.46 12.97 -10.27
CA LEU A 90 -8.56 11.93 -9.72
C LEU A 90 -7.64 11.39 -10.83
N GLY A 91 -6.40 11.02 -10.52
CA GLY A 91 -5.40 10.59 -11.51
C GLY A 91 -4.86 11.69 -12.44
N ARG A 92 -5.32 12.96 -12.34
CA ARG A 92 -4.76 14.07 -13.12
C ARG A 92 -3.66 14.80 -12.36
N THR A 93 -2.62 15.21 -13.09
CA THR A 93 -1.63 16.18 -12.62
C THR A 93 -2.16 17.58 -12.83
N VAL A 94 -2.11 18.42 -11.80
CA VAL A 94 -2.47 19.83 -11.83
C VAL A 94 -1.26 20.67 -11.46
N VAL A 95 -1.13 21.83 -12.10
CA VAL A 95 -0.16 22.85 -11.74
C VAL A 95 -0.91 23.95 -11.00
N VAL A 96 -0.44 24.27 -9.81
CA VAL A 96 -1.00 25.31 -8.95
C VAL A 96 -0.01 26.46 -8.90
N CYS A 97 -0.47 27.68 -9.17
CA CYS A 97 0.32 28.90 -9.07
C CYS A 97 -0.35 29.85 -8.08
N GLU A 98 0.43 30.43 -7.16
CA GLU A 98 -0.09 31.45 -6.25
C GLU A 98 -0.32 32.76 -7.00
N VAL A 99 -1.47 33.41 -6.77
CA VAL A 99 -1.83 34.64 -7.49
C VAL A 99 -0.88 35.76 -7.11
N GLY A 100 -0.16 36.29 -8.10
CA GLY A 100 0.81 37.37 -7.91
C GLY A 100 2.26 36.90 -7.73
N THR A 101 2.54 35.61 -7.87
CA THR A 101 3.89 35.05 -7.95
C THR A 101 4.04 34.21 -9.23
N ASP A 102 5.27 33.96 -9.65
CA ASP A 102 5.59 33.00 -10.73
C ASP A 102 5.95 31.61 -10.16
N PHE A 103 5.53 31.31 -8.93
CA PHE A 103 5.87 30.07 -8.25
C PHE A 103 4.81 28.99 -8.57
N GLU A 104 5.23 27.99 -9.34
CA GLU A 104 4.41 26.87 -9.76
C GLU A 104 4.74 25.60 -8.96
N GLU A 105 3.69 24.93 -8.46
CA GLU A 105 3.78 23.64 -7.80
C GLU A 105 2.98 22.60 -8.58
N THR A 106 3.51 21.38 -8.70
CA THR A 106 2.86 20.29 -9.45
C THR A 106 2.36 19.21 -8.50
N TYR A 107 1.07 18.91 -8.57
CA TYR A 107 0.41 17.91 -7.73
C TYR A 107 -0.33 16.87 -8.58
N MET A 108 -0.47 15.65 -8.08
CA MET A 108 -1.36 14.65 -8.66
C MET A 108 -2.55 14.43 -7.74
N ILE A 109 -3.77 14.59 -8.27
CA ILE A 109 -4.99 14.37 -7.51
C ILE A 109 -5.17 12.87 -7.34
N VAL A 110 -5.09 12.35 -6.12
CA VAL A 110 -5.23 10.92 -5.84
C VAL A 110 -6.22 10.66 -4.72
N GLY A 111 -6.64 9.41 -4.55
CA GLY A 111 -7.43 9.01 -3.39
C GLY A 111 -6.61 9.16 -2.11
N ALA A 112 -7.29 9.38 -0.97
CA ALA A 112 -6.63 9.61 0.33
C ALA A 112 -5.62 8.51 0.73
N VAL A 113 -5.79 7.30 0.22
CA VAL A 113 -4.92 6.14 0.49
C VAL A 113 -3.59 6.21 -0.29
N GLN A 114 -3.53 7.02 -1.34
CA GLN A 114 -2.36 7.18 -2.21
C GLN A 114 -1.67 8.55 -2.06
N ALA A 115 -2.19 9.43 -1.20
CA ALA A 115 -1.63 10.75 -0.97
C ALA A 115 -0.37 10.65 -0.08
N ASP A 116 0.67 11.40 -0.45
CA ASP A 116 1.94 11.59 0.27
C ASP A 116 2.20 13.10 0.41
#